data_AF-A0A9Q5Z7P6-F1
#
_entry.id   AF-A0A9Q5Z7P6-F1
#
_cell.length_a   1.000
_cell.length_b   1.000
_cell.length_c   1.000
_cell.angle_alpha   90.00
_cell.angle_beta   90.00
_cell.angle_gamma   90.00
#
_symmetry.space_group_name_H-M   'P 1'
#
loop_
_entity.id
_entity.type
_entity.pdbx_description
1 polymer ?
#
loop_
_entity_poly.entity_id
_entity_poly.type
_entity_poly.pdbx_seq_one_letter_code
_entity_poly.pdbx_strand_id
1 'polypeptide(L)'
;MSKTTFVNGTTVTADFLNAINNPTFDGQDLDGHNPKITNDDLSNTAGQIKPEWTTFRDALKVSASSGLSATYTGGAATLPNGAIATITPGTISLTDNATNYIYVNSSGSVVASTSTPLLGISLAKIVTVSGAISGSVVDLRPRFMVSPRQEAVRSFGGSGGEGDYTLSGTATFDQGEYYFQNFTIQAGATLTISGGAHIYVARNATIAGTINVNTPISGGAGFSTSVAGNIGGLSGAGPGGGSGSGTGQAYNYVLTRHGSGGGSGFCSCNASSSGSVAGGGKGGGGLTIEAGGAILVTGAINAKGGNGTSGSIITGTGYSTGGGGGSGGLVLLKSLTSITISATANIDVRGGNGGDGAGISSRGGGAGGGGQVVLISPSNNTSGSTILLSAGADGTDTGTAVGGGAGGGFGGAGGQKGGASASSGQLILRNFIPVG
;
A
#
# COMPACT_ATOMS: atom_id res chain seq x y z
N MET A 1 46.47 -18.72 36.91
CA MET A 1 47.77 -18.74 37.63
C MET A 1 47.97 -17.37 38.24
N SER A 2 48.24 -17.27 39.53
CA SER A 2 48.59 -16.00 40.17
C SER A 2 49.72 -15.31 39.42
N LYS A 3 49.70 -13.98 39.37
CA LYS A 3 50.71 -13.17 38.70
C LYS A 3 52.13 -13.58 39.10
N THR A 4 52.97 -13.87 38.11
CA THR A 4 54.35 -14.32 38.32
C THR A 4 55.18 -13.16 38.84
N THR A 5 55.81 -13.35 40.01
CA THR A 5 56.79 -12.40 40.55
C THR A 5 58.18 -12.82 40.12
N PHE A 6 58.86 -11.99 39.33
CA PHE A 6 60.21 -12.26 38.87
C PHE A 6 61.24 -11.95 39.96
N VAL A 7 62.11 -12.91 40.24
CA VAL A 7 63.33 -12.72 41.04
C VAL A 7 64.55 -13.07 40.19
N ASN A 8 65.75 -12.73 40.66
CA ASN A 8 66.96 -13.04 39.91
C ASN A 8 67.07 -14.57 39.69
N GLY A 9 67.23 -14.98 38.44
CA GLY A 9 67.27 -16.39 38.02
C GLY A 9 65.90 -17.03 37.72
N THR A 10 64.77 -16.31 37.79
CA THR A 10 63.47 -16.83 37.36
C THR A 10 63.46 -17.11 35.85
N THR A 11 63.18 -18.36 35.48
CA THR A 11 63.03 -18.76 34.08
C THR A 11 61.69 -18.24 33.52
N VAL A 12 61.76 -17.51 32.41
CA VAL A 12 60.57 -17.08 31.65
C VAL A 12 60.00 -18.28 30.90
N THR A 13 58.74 -18.63 31.15
CA THR A 13 58.06 -19.75 30.48
C THR A 13 57.32 -19.30 29.21
N ALA A 14 57.07 -20.24 28.30
CA ALA A 14 56.25 -19.99 27.12
C ALA A 14 54.82 -19.57 27.49
N ASP A 15 54.26 -20.14 28.56
CA ASP A 15 52.90 -19.80 29.03
C ASP A 15 52.81 -18.35 29.51
N PHE A 16 53.82 -17.86 30.24
CA PHE A 16 53.90 -16.45 30.63
C PHE A 16 53.96 -15.54 29.39
N LEU A 17 54.83 -15.86 28.41
CA LEU A 17 54.96 -15.08 27.18
C LEU A 17 53.67 -15.07 26.36
N ASN A 18 52.97 -16.20 26.28
CA ASN A 18 51.68 -16.31 25.59
C ASN A 18 50.60 -15.50 26.30
N ALA A 19 50.61 -15.47 27.63
CA ALA A 19 49.67 -14.69 28.43
C ALA A 19 49.87 -13.18 28.26
N ILE A 20 51.11 -12.68 28.29
CA ILE A 20 51.38 -11.23 28.12
C ILE A 20 51.15 -10.74 26.69
N ASN A 21 51.30 -11.60 25.68
CA ASN A 21 51.02 -11.25 24.28
C ASN A 21 49.52 -11.16 23.96
N ASN A 22 48.66 -11.69 24.83
CA ASN A 22 47.20 -11.66 24.69
C ASN A 22 46.55 -11.06 25.95
N PRO A 23 46.71 -9.75 26.18
CA PRO A 23 46.25 -9.14 27.40
C PRO A 23 44.72 -9.22 27.56
N THR A 24 44.26 -9.55 28.77
CA THR A 24 42.84 -9.57 29.15
C THR A 24 42.58 -8.50 30.21
N PHE A 25 41.53 -7.67 30.05
CA PHE A 25 41.20 -6.58 30.98
C PHE A 25 39.99 -6.93 31.85
N ASP A 26 40.16 -7.83 32.81
CA ASP A 26 39.07 -8.34 33.65
C ASP A 26 39.24 -8.06 35.16
N GLY A 27 40.36 -7.47 35.55
CA GLY A 27 40.66 -7.12 36.95
C GLY A 27 41.18 -8.27 37.80
N GLN A 28 41.53 -9.41 37.21
CA GLN A 28 42.14 -10.52 37.94
C GLN A 28 43.65 -10.33 38.09
N ASP A 29 44.22 -10.82 39.20
CA ASP A 29 45.66 -10.78 39.47
C ASP A 29 46.36 -12.04 38.93
N LEU A 30 46.33 -12.21 37.61
CA LEU A 30 46.91 -13.33 36.87
C LEU A 30 47.86 -12.80 35.78
N ASP A 31 48.79 -13.63 35.30
CA ASP A 31 49.66 -13.24 34.17
C ASP A 31 48.85 -12.96 32.91
N GLY A 32 49.16 -11.86 32.21
CA GLY A 32 48.39 -11.39 31.05
C GLY A 32 47.07 -10.70 31.39
N HIS A 33 46.63 -10.74 32.65
CA HIS A 33 45.43 -10.04 33.10
C HIS A 33 45.78 -8.65 33.65
N ASN A 34 44.95 -7.67 33.29
CA ASN A 34 45.11 -6.27 33.64
C ASN A 34 43.86 -5.77 34.38
N PRO A 35 43.98 -4.67 35.16
CA PRO A 35 42.82 -3.96 35.68
C PRO A 35 41.80 -3.65 34.59
N LYS A 36 40.51 -3.66 34.93
CA LYS A 36 39.46 -3.25 34.00
C LYS A 36 39.73 -1.80 33.57
N ILE A 37 39.62 -1.54 32.27
CA ILE A 37 39.70 -0.17 31.74
C ILE A 37 38.50 0.61 32.27
N THR A 38 38.78 1.65 33.03
CA THR A 38 37.81 2.61 33.54
C THR A 38 37.74 3.84 32.64
N ASN A 39 36.79 4.73 32.91
CA ASN A 39 36.68 6.00 32.19
C ASN A 39 37.88 6.94 32.41
N ASP A 40 38.61 6.76 33.51
CA ASP A 40 39.78 7.58 33.87
C ASP A 40 41.04 7.13 33.13
N ASP A 41 41.07 5.87 32.70
CA ASP A 41 42.13 5.32 31.84
C ASP A 41 42.01 5.79 30.38
N LEU A 42 40.86 6.37 30.00
CA LEU A 42 40.60 6.86 28.66
C LEU A 42 40.96 8.35 28.53
N SER A 43 41.77 8.66 27.52
CA SER A 43 42.19 10.02 27.23
C SER A 43 41.02 10.94 26.82
N ASN A 44 41.02 12.16 27.35
CA ASN A 44 40.12 13.24 26.95
C ASN A 44 40.63 14.04 25.74
N THR A 45 41.81 13.70 25.19
CA THR A 45 42.39 14.38 24.03
C THR A 45 41.56 14.13 22.78
N ALA A 46 41.37 15.16 21.94
CA ALA A 46 40.66 15.04 20.67
C ALA A 46 41.23 13.91 19.78
N GLY A 47 40.36 13.18 19.09
CA GLY A 47 40.72 11.98 18.30
C GLY A 47 40.88 10.70 19.11
N GLN A 48 40.51 10.71 20.39
CA GLN A 48 40.46 9.53 21.24
C GLN A 48 39.01 9.07 21.44
N ILE A 49 38.84 7.81 21.84
CA ILE A 49 37.54 7.14 21.90
C ILE A 49 36.50 7.89 22.76
N LYS A 50 36.93 8.56 23.84
CA LYS A 50 36.01 9.22 24.77
C LYS A 50 35.41 10.50 24.21
N PRO A 51 36.20 11.46 23.68
CA PRO A 51 35.67 12.59 22.91
C PRO A 51 34.86 12.18 21.67
N GLU A 52 35.30 11.16 20.93
CA GLU A 52 34.58 10.66 19.75
C GLU A 52 33.22 10.07 20.12
N TRP A 53 33.18 9.21 21.13
CA TRP A 53 31.93 8.65 21.65
C TRP A 53 30.99 9.74 22.16
N THR A 54 31.53 10.73 22.89
CA THR A 54 30.72 11.86 23.39
C THR A 54 30.14 12.67 22.24
N THR A 55 30.94 12.95 21.21
CA THR A 55 30.51 13.66 20.00
C THR A 55 29.42 12.90 19.27
N PHE A 56 29.58 11.59 19.09
CA PHE A 56 28.58 10.72 18.49
C PHE A 56 27.28 10.68 19.31
N ARG A 57 27.39 10.41 20.62
CA ARG A 57 26.25 10.33 21.55
C ARG A 57 25.48 11.64 21.64
N ASP A 58 26.19 12.77 21.66
CA ASP A 58 25.60 14.09 21.84
C ASP A 58 25.25 14.79 20.52
N ALA A 59 25.39 14.12 19.37
CA ALA A 59 24.93 14.65 18.08
C ALA A 59 23.41 14.91 18.09
N LEU A 60 22.98 16.10 17.64
CA LEU A 60 21.58 16.57 17.68
C LEU A 60 20.93 16.59 19.08
N LYS A 61 21.71 16.52 20.15
CA LYS A 61 21.21 16.60 21.52
C LYS A 61 20.61 17.96 21.79
N VAL A 62 19.46 17.95 22.45
CA VAL A 62 18.78 19.17 22.89
C VAL A 62 19.08 19.40 24.37
N SER A 63 19.35 20.66 24.72
CA SER A 63 19.56 21.13 26.09
C SER A 63 18.64 22.32 26.38
N ALA A 64 18.22 22.45 27.64
CA ALA A 64 17.47 23.62 28.08
C ALA A 64 18.38 24.86 28.03
N SER A 65 17.81 25.99 27.59
CA SER A 65 18.41 27.31 27.71
C SER A 65 17.56 28.16 28.68
N SER A 66 17.86 29.45 28.80
CA SER A 66 17.04 30.38 29.58
C SER A 66 15.71 30.71 28.88
N GLY A 67 14.66 30.91 29.68
CA GLY A 67 13.34 31.34 29.20
C GLY A 67 12.64 30.29 28.34
N LEU A 68 12.06 30.72 27.21
CA LEU A 68 11.36 29.88 26.24
C LEU A 68 12.26 29.48 25.05
N SER A 69 13.51 29.12 25.34
CA SER A 69 14.45 28.68 24.31
C SER A 69 15.14 27.38 24.70
N ALA A 70 15.44 26.54 23.71
CA ALA A 70 16.30 25.38 23.85
C ALA A 70 17.45 25.46 22.86
N THR A 71 18.61 24.92 23.22
CA THR A 71 19.76 24.77 22.32
C THR A 71 19.82 23.35 21.81
N TYR A 72 20.34 23.16 20.60
CA TYR A 72 20.62 21.84 20.06
C TYR A 72 22.01 21.82 19.43
N THR A 73 22.71 20.70 19.59
CA THR A 73 24.01 20.47 18.94
C THR A 73 23.82 20.16 17.46
N GLY A 74 24.89 20.36 16.68
CA GLY A 74 24.90 19.98 15.28
C GLY A 74 24.98 18.46 15.09
N GLY A 75 24.79 18.02 13.86
CA GLY A 75 24.90 16.62 13.49
C GLY A 75 24.46 16.35 12.06
N ALA A 76 24.29 15.07 11.73
CA ALA A 76 23.72 14.63 10.48
C ALA A 76 22.46 13.81 10.75
N ALA A 77 21.45 13.97 9.90
CA ALA A 77 20.17 13.26 9.97
C ALA A 77 19.81 12.68 8.60
N THR A 78 19.47 11.39 8.54
CA THR A 78 18.90 10.79 7.33
C THR A 78 17.41 11.13 7.27
N LEU A 79 17.01 11.89 6.27
CA LEU A 79 15.63 12.33 6.06
C LEU A 79 14.74 11.19 5.53
N PRO A 80 13.40 11.31 5.62
CA PRO A 80 12.48 10.29 5.10
C PRO A 80 12.65 9.96 3.61
N ASN A 81 13.23 10.88 2.82
CA ASN A 81 13.54 10.66 1.41
C ASN A 81 14.91 9.97 1.17
N GLY A 82 15.64 9.62 2.24
CA GLY A 82 16.97 9.01 2.20
C GLY A 82 18.14 9.98 2.05
N ALA A 83 17.90 11.29 1.87
CA ALA A 83 18.96 12.28 1.84
C ALA A 83 19.56 12.50 3.24
N ILE A 84 20.86 12.80 3.30
CA ILE A 84 21.52 13.17 4.56
C ILE A 84 21.50 14.69 4.68
N ALA A 85 20.84 15.21 5.71
CA ALA A 85 20.86 16.62 6.06
C ALA A 85 21.94 16.89 7.11
N THR A 86 22.81 17.85 6.83
CA THR A 86 23.74 18.42 7.82
C THR A 86 23.03 19.51 8.59
N ILE A 87 23.00 19.39 9.91
CA ILE A 87 22.34 20.34 10.80
C ILE A 87 23.40 21.09 11.59
N THR A 88 23.40 22.41 11.43
CA THR A 88 24.24 23.32 12.20
C THR A 88 23.66 23.49 13.61
N PRO A 89 24.49 23.55 14.67
CA PRO A 89 24.01 23.85 16.02
C PRO A 89 23.20 25.15 16.05
N GLY A 90 22.22 25.25 16.94
CA GLY A 90 21.38 26.44 17.03
C GLY A 90 20.50 26.51 18.26
N THR A 91 19.62 27.51 18.25
CA THR A 91 18.58 27.74 19.27
C THR A 91 17.20 27.64 18.63
N ILE A 92 16.25 27.07 19.35
CA ILE A 92 14.86 26.97 18.93
C ILE A 92 13.96 27.63 19.98
N SER A 93 13.00 28.43 19.53
CA SER A 93 11.99 29.04 20.40
C SER A 93 10.90 28.03 20.73
N LEU A 94 10.39 28.08 21.95
CA LEU A 94 9.34 27.21 22.47
C LEU A 94 8.04 28.00 22.67
N THR A 95 6.91 27.33 22.48
CA THR A 95 5.60 27.90 22.81
C THR A 95 5.41 27.85 24.32
N ASP A 96 5.05 28.98 24.95
CA ASP A 96 4.79 29.04 26.39
C ASP A 96 3.59 28.18 26.80
N ASN A 97 3.57 27.72 28.05
CA ASN A 97 2.47 26.93 28.64
C ASN A 97 2.06 25.71 27.79
N ALA A 98 3.03 25.07 27.13
CA ALA A 98 2.79 23.95 26.24
C ALA A 98 3.82 22.82 26.44
N THR A 99 3.46 21.63 25.93
CA THR A 99 4.42 20.57 25.66
C THR A 99 4.97 20.77 24.25
N ASN A 100 6.25 21.06 24.14
CA ASN A 100 6.95 21.28 22.89
C ASN A 100 7.71 20.01 22.49
N TYR A 101 7.56 19.59 21.24
CA TYR A 101 8.32 18.55 20.59
C TYR A 101 9.31 19.18 19.62
N ILE A 102 10.59 18.91 19.83
CA ILE A 102 11.67 19.37 18.97
C ILE A 102 12.07 18.22 18.06
N TYR A 103 12.10 18.47 16.75
CA TYR A 103 12.38 17.44 15.76
C TYR A 103 13.05 18.01 14.51
N VAL A 104 13.72 17.15 13.76
CA VAL A 104 14.16 17.44 12.40
C VAL A 104 13.01 17.12 11.45
N ASN A 105 12.52 18.11 10.71
CA ASN A 105 11.45 17.92 9.74
C ASN A 105 11.94 17.24 8.44
N SER A 106 11.03 16.98 7.50
CA SER A 106 11.36 16.33 6.22
C SER A 106 12.24 17.17 5.28
N SER A 107 12.44 18.47 5.54
CA SER A 107 13.37 19.34 4.81
C SER A 107 14.75 19.45 5.46
N GLY A 108 14.99 18.76 6.59
CA GLY A 108 16.27 18.79 7.31
C GLY A 108 16.46 19.99 8.22
N SER A 109 15.38 20.69 8.60
CA SER A 109 15.41 21.81 9.54
C SER A 109 14.95 21.36 10.92
N VAL A 110 15.58 21.89 11.98
CA VAL A 110 15.10 21.70 13.37
C VAL A 110 13.95 22.65 13.63
N VAL A 111 12.83 22.12 14.11
CA VAL A 111 11.62 22.88 14.42
C VAL A 111 11.04 22.44 15.77
N ALA A 112 10.22 23.30 16.37
CA ALA A 112 9.44 22.99 17.57
C ALA A 112 7.93 23.05 17.24
N SER A 113 7.15 22.12 17.79
CA SER A 113 5.68 22.10 17.66
C SER A 113 5.04 21.69 18.99
N THR A 114 3.78 22.09 19.23
CA THR A 114 2.99 21.60 20.37
C THR A 114 2.36 20.22 20.13
N SER A 115 2.50 19.68 18.92
CA SER A 115 2.08 18.33 18.53
C SER A 115 3.28 17.48 18.12
N THR A 116 3.19 16.17 18.34
CA THR A 116 4.18 15.20 17.86
C THR A 116 4.27 15.25 16.34
N PRO A 117 5.49 15.22 15.76
CA PRO A 117 5.65 15.24 14.30
C PRO A 117 5.06 13.97 13.66
N LEU A 118 4.30 14.15 12.59
CA LEU A 118 3.84 13.05 11.72
C LEU A 118 5.01 12.42 10.96
N LEU A 119 5.98 13.25 10.55
CA LEU A 119 7.16 12.86 9.79
C LEU A 119 8.36 13.68 10.30
N GLY A 120 9.41 13.01 10.73
CA GLY A 120 10.65 13.65 11.21
C GLY A 120 11.41 12.80 12.21
N ILE A 121 12.61 13.26 12.58
CA ILE A 121 13.40 12.65 13.65
C ILE A 121 13.16 13.42 14.94
N SER A 122 12.46 12.80 15.89
CA SER A 122 12.22 13.42 17.20
C SER A 122 13.53 13.53 17.97
N LEU A 123 13.81 14.73 18.50
CA LEU A 123 15.02 15.01 19.27
C LEU A 123 14.71 15.11 20.77
N ALA A 124 13.68 15.87 21.14
CA ALA A 124 13.33 16.06 22.54
C ALA A 124 11.87 16.46 22.77
N LYS A 125 11.42 16.25 24.00
CA LYS A 125 10.17 16.80 24.55
C LYS A 125 10.51 17.74 25.71
N ILE A 126 9.95 18.95 25.68
CA ILE A 126 10.14 19.99 26.69
C ILE A 126 8.79 20.55 27.10
N VAL A 127 8.52 20.64 28.40
CA VAL A 127 7.33 21.32 28.92
C VAL A 127 7.75 22.72 29.36
N THR A 128 6.96 23.73 29.03
CA THR A 128 7.17 25.11 29.50
C THR A 128 5.98 25.58 30.32
N VAL A 129 6.22 26.37 31.36
CA VAL A 129 5.19 26.98 32.21
C VAL A 129 5.66 28.39 32.59
N SER A 130 4.80 29.39 32.47
CA SER A 130 5.04 30.77 32.91
C SER A 130 6.33 31.39 32.34
N GLY A 131 6.57 31.23 31.04
CA GLY A 131 7.71 31.83 30.34
C GLY A 131 9.05 31.11 30.55
N ALA A 132 9.04 29.92 31.16
CA ALA A 132 10.25 29.14 31.43
C ALA A 132 10.07 27.65 31.10
N ILE A 133 11.17 26.97 30.81
CA ILE A 133 11.21 25.51 30.76
C ILE A 133 10.93 24.95 32.16
N SER A 134 9.92 24.08 32.26
CA SER A 134 9.49 23.43 33.48
C SER A 134 9.94 21.96 33.46
N GLY A 135 10.92 21.62 34.30
CA GLY A 135 11.43 20.26 34.46
C GLY A 135 12.61 19.93 33.53
N SER A 136 12.82 18.64 33.26
CA SER A 136 13.93 18.15 32.45
C SER A 136 13.58 18.09 30.96
N VAL A 137 14.60 18.27 30.12
CA VAL A 137 14.52 17.94 28.69
C VAL A 137 14.50 16.42 28.56
N VAL A 138 13.40 15.88 28.04
CA VAL A 138 13.28 14.45 27.78
C VAL A 138 13.88 14.17 26.41
N ASP A 139 15.02 13.47 26.38
CA ASP A 139 15.68 13.03 25.15
C ASP A 139 14.82 11.97 24.45
N LEU A 140 14.40 12.27 23.22
CA LEU A 140 13.61 11.38 22.37
C LEU A 140 14.43 10.81 21.22
N ARG A 141 15.74 11.12 21.14
CA ARG A 141 16.60 10.56 20.12
C ARG A 141 16.65 9.03 20.30
N PRO A 142 16.53 8.26 19.21
CA PRO A 142 16.64 6.82 19.31
C PRO A 142 18.07 6.48 19.76
N ARG A 143 18.20 5.66 20.82
CA ARG A 143 19.50 5.30 21.43
C ARG A 143 20.44 4.60 20.44
N PHE A 144 19.86 4.04 19.39
CA PHE A 144 20.53 3.58 18.18
C PHE A 144 19.77 4.20 17.01
N MET A 145 20.45 4.80 16.05
CA MET A 145 19.80 5.17 14.79
C MET A 145 19.28 3.90 14.12
N VAL A 146 18.00 3.58 14.33
CA VAL A 146 17.29 2.61 13.49
C VAL A 146 17.01 3.35 12.20
N SER A 147 18.00 3.40 11.31
CA SER A 147 17.71 3.64 9.91
C SER A 147 16.73 2.55 9.50
N PRO A 148 15.59 2.86 8.85
CA PRO A 148 14.79 1.81 8.23
C PRO A 148 15.77 1.04 7.35
N ARG A 149 16.11 -0.19 7.77
CA ARG A 149 17.02 -1.01 6.98
C ARG A 149 16.35 -1.18 5.62
N GLN A 150 17.14 -1.18 4.57
CA GLN A 150 16.66 -1.60 3.25
C GLN A 150 16.01 -2.99 3.33
N GLU A 151 16.38 -3.79 4.33
CA GLU A 151 15.79 -5.06 4.73
C GLU A 151 14.42 -4.98 5.41
N ALA A 152 13.94 -3.82 5.90
CA ALA A 152 12.54 -3.69 6.35
C ALA A 152 11.57 -3.83 5.16
N VAL A 153 12.06 -3.64 3.94
CA VAL A 153 11.37 -4.01 2.69
C VAL A 153 11.27 -5.53 2.53
N ARG A 154 12.09 -6.37 3.22
CA ARG A 154 11.88 -7.83 3.24
C ARG A 154 10.59 -8.24 3.96
N SER A 155 10.03 -7.42 4.85
CA SER A 155 8.67 -7.69 5.37
C SER A 155 7.59 -7.49 4.29
N PHE A 156 7.94 -6.87 3.15
CA PHE A 156 7.12 -6.57 1.99
C PHE A 156 7.82 -7.01 0.69
N GLY A 157 8.52 -8.15 0.71
CA GLY A 157 8.87 -8.95 -0.46
C GLY A 157 10.01 -8.55 -1.40
N GLY A 158 10.49 -7.30 -1.46
CA GLY A 158 11.56 -6.90 -2.40
C GLY A 158 12.98 -6.99 -1.84
N SER A 159 13.96 -7.44 -2.65
CA SER A 159 15.38 -7.33 -2.27
C SER A 159 15.92 -5.90 -2.44
N GLY A 160 15.22 -5.07 -3.23
CA GLY A 160 15.65 -3.72 -3.60
C GLY A 160 16.85 -3.72 -4.56
N GLY A 161 17.31 -4.89 -5.01
CA GLY A 161 18.37 -5.09 -5.98
C GLY A 161 17.88 -5.08 -7.43
N GLU A 162 16.56 -5.02 -7.65
CA GLU A 162 15.92 -5.03 -8.97
C GLU A 162 16.00 -3.67 -9.68
N GLY A 163 16.47 -2.63 -8.98
CA GLY A 163 16.65 -1.28 -9.53
C GLY A 163 15.33 -0.53 -9.74
N ASP A 164 15.43 0.63 -10.39
CA ASP A 164 14.29 1.48 -10.69
C ASP A 164 13.54 0.99 -11.93
N TYR A 165 12.21 0.95 -11.86
CA TYR A 165 11.36 0.77 -13.03
C TYR A 165 10.77 2.11 -13.46
N THR A 166 11.05 2.50 -14.71
CA THR A 166 10.48 3.69 -15.34
C THR A 166 9.87 3.33 -16.67
N LEU A 167 8.55 3.51 -16.80
CA LEU A 167 7.83 3.32 -18.05
C LEU A 167 7.53 4.67 -18.72
N SER A 168 8.02 4.85 -19.95
CA SER A 168 7.79 6.03 -20.79
C SER A 168 6.86 5.78 -22.00
N GLY A 169 6.50 4.52 -22.26
CA GLY A 169 5.65 4.10 -23.38
C GLY A 169 4.57 3.12 -22.93
N THR A 170 4.41 2.02 -23.66
CA THR A 170 3.45 0.96 -23.30
C THR A 170 4.17 -0.30 -22.84
N ALA A 171 3.66 -0.94 -21.78
CA ALA A 171 4.14 -2.25 -21.34
C ALA A 171 2.97 -3.10 -20.86
N THR A 172 3.19 -4.42 -20.82
CA THR A 172 2.27 -5.38 -20.22
C THR A 172 2.97 -6.13 -19.11
N PHE A 173 2.34 -6.19 -17.95
CA PHE A 173 2.65 -7.11 -16.88
C PHE A 173 1.64 -8.25 -16.92
N ASP A 174 2.14 -9.46 -16.73
CA ASP A 174 1.31 -10.62 -16.49
C ASP A 174 0.82 -10.64 -15.04
N GLN A 175 0.00 -11.63 -14.71
CA GLN A 175 -0.39 -11.84 -13.33
C GLN A 175 0.83 -12.28 -12.51
N GLY A 176 1.14 -11.55 -11.42
CA GLY A 176 2.28 -11.92 -10.59
C GLY A 176 2.70 -10.87 -9.57
N GLU A 177 3.89 -11.11 -9.02
CA GLU A 177 4.56 -10.22 -8.07
C GLU A 177 5.75 -9.53 -8.75
N TYR A 178 5.90 -8.25 -8.47
CA TYR A 178 6.94 -7.39 -9.05
C TYR A 178 7.66 -6.62 -7.96
N TYR A 179 8.97 -6.48 -8.09
CA TYR A 179 9.84 -5.90 -7.07
C TYR A 179 10.69 -4.79 -7.69
N PHE A 180 10.65 -3.58 -7.11
CA PHE A 180 11.39 -2.42 -7.63
C PHE A 180 11.96 -1.56 -6.50
N GLN A 181 13.02 -0.80 -6.79
CA GLN A 181 13.52 0.24 -5.91
C GLN A 181 12.58 1.47 -5.94
N ASN A 182 12.38 2.07 -7.12
CA ASN A 182 11.32 3.03 -7.40
C ASN A 182 10.44 2.49 -8.54
N PHE A 183 9.15 2.82 -8.54
CA PHE A 183 8.20 2.44 -9.59
C PHE A 183 7.56 3.69 -10.20
N THR A 184 7.87 3.99 -11.46
CA THR A 184 7.42 5.21 -12.14
C THR A 184 6.70 4.88 -13.44
N ILE A 185 5.45 5.31 -13.56
CA ILE A 185 4.71 5.35 -14.83
C ILE A 185 4.61 6.81 -15.25
N GLN A 186 5.35 7.21 -16.28
CA GLN A 186 5.41 8.59 -16.74
C GLN A 186 4.09 9.05 -17.36
N ALA A 187 3.86 10.36 -17.42
CA ALA A 187 2.70 10.91 -18.12
C ALA A 187 2.70 10.47 -19.59
N GLY A 188 1.53 10.07 -20.10
CA GLY A 188 1.38 9.50 -21.44
C GLY A 188 1.74 8.01 -21.57
N ALA A 189 2.43 7.42 -20.59
CA ALA A 189 2.70 6.00 -20.57
C ALA A 189 1.47 5.17 -20.18
N THR A 190 1.40 3.92 -20.66
CA THR A 190 0.32 2.98 -20.32
C THR A 190 0.88 1.63 -19.91
N LEU A 191 0.66 1.23 -18.66
CA LEU A 191 0.91 -0.13 -18.18
C LEU A 191 -0.39 -0.93 -18.24
N THR A 192 -0.38 -2.07 -18.92
CA THR A 192 -1.48 -3.03 -18.89
C THR A 192 -1.12 -4.18 -17.96
N ILE A 193 -2.03 -4.60 -17.09
CA ILE A 193 -1.85 -5.76 -16.21
C ILE A 193 -2.88 -6.81 -16.61
N SER A 194 -2.42 -8.00 -16.99
CA SER A 194 -3.27 -9.12 -17.36
C SER A 194 -3.80 -9.82 -16.11
N GLY A 195 -4.96 -9.38 -15.60
CA GLY A 195 -5.64 -10.01 -14.47
C GLY A 195 -5.37 -9.31 -13.15
N GLY A 196 -4.15 -9.42 -12.63
CA GLY A 196 -3.78 -8.66 -11.44
C GLY A 196 -2.32 -8.74 -11.05
N ALA A 197 -1.80 -7.68 -10.43
CA ALA A 197 -0.40 -7.60 -10.03
C ALA A 197 -0.27 -7.14 -8.59
N HIS A 198 0.76 -7.64 -7.92
CA HIS A 198 1.23 -7.14 -6.64
C HIS A 198 2.62 -6.54 -6.84
N ILE A 199 2.72 -5.22 -6.70
CA ILE A 199 3.95 -4.46 -6.92
C ILE A 199 4.49 -4.02 -5.57
N TYR A 200 5.72 -4.42 -5.25
CA TYR A 200 6.44 -4.05 -4.05
C TYR A 200 7.54 -3.05 -4.41
N VAL A 201 7.56 -1.93 -3.70
CA VAL A 201 8.43 -0.79 -4.00
C VAL A 201 9.20 -0.40 -2.74
N ALA A 202 10.53 -0.47 -2.79
CA ALA A 202 11.35 -0.12 -1.62
C ALA A 202 11.22 1.36 -1.24
N ARG A 203 11.12 2.24 -2.23
CA ARG A 203 11.00 3.69 -2.07
C ARG A 203 9.65 4.17 -2.62
N ASN A 204 9.65 5.07 -3.60
CA ASN A 204 8.46 5.77 -4.02
C ASN A 204 7.80 5.11 -5.24
N ALA A 205 6.48 5.16 -5.29
CA ALA A 205 5.70 4.82 -6.48
C ALA A 205 5.04 6.09 -7.04
N THR A 206 5.28 6.40 -8.30
CA THR A 206 4.70 7.56 -8.99
C THR A 206 3.95 7.12 -10.24
N ILE A 207 2.67 7.44 -10.31
CA ILE A 207 1.77 7.02 -11.39
C ILE A 207 1.18 8.27 -12.03
N ALA A 208 1.88 8.80 -13.02
CA ALA A 208 1.45 9.95 -13.83
C ALA A 208 0.79 9.53 -15.14
N GLY A 209 1.08 8.32 -15.64
CA GLY A 209 0.40 7.72 -16.78
C GLY A 209 -0.84 6.91 -16.39
N THR A 210 -1.18 5.94 -17.24
CA THR A 210 -2.35 5.07 -17.04
C THR A 210 -1.93 3.65 -16.66
N ILE A 211 -2.60 3.06 -15.67
CA ILE A 211 -2.55 1.63 -15.40
C ILE A 211 -3.92 1.03 -15.74
N ASN A 212 -3.96 0.09 -16.67
CA ASN A 212 -5.16 -0.68 -17.02
C ASN A 212 -5.03 -2.08 -16.44
N VAL A 213 -5.88 -2.43 -15.48
CA VAL A 213 -5.92 -3.75 -14.87
C VAL A 213 -7.03 -4.55 -15.51
N ASN A 214 -6.64 -5.41 -16.45
CA ASN A 214 -7.57 -6.23 -17.20
C ASN A 214 -8.18 -7.31 -16.30
N THR A 215 -9.35 -7.77 -16.70
CA THR A 215 -10.20 -8.69 -15.95
C THR A 215 -9.60 -10.11 -15.87
N PRO A 216 -9.36 -10.68 -14.67
CA PRO A 216 -8.89 -12.06 -14.53
C PRO A 216 -10.04 -13.07 -14.63
N ILE A 217 -11.27 -12.66 -14.27
CA ILE A 217 -12.41 -13.57 -14.14
C ILE A 217 -13.41 -13.36 -15.26
N SER A 218 -13.63 -14.42 -16.04
CA SER A 218 -14.69 -14.49 -17.03
C SER A 218 -16.07 -14.47 -16.36
N GLY A 219 -17.03 -13.80 -16.99
CA GLY A 219 -18.45 -13.98 -16.67
C GLY A 219 -18.98 -15.32 -17.15
N GLY A 220 -20.25 -15.59 -16.84
CA GLY A 220 -20.96 -16.77 -17.33
C GLY A 220 -20.88 -16.87 -18.86
N ALA A 221 -20.52 -18.04 -19.35
CA ALA A 221 -20.38 -18.28 -20.78
C ALA A 221 -21.71 -18.06 -21.51
N GLY A 222 -21.66 -17.32 -22.62
CA GLY A 222 -22.74 -17.28 -23.59
C GLY A 222 -22.64 -18.44 -24.57
N PHE A 223 -23.71 -18.69 -25.32
CA PHE A 223 -23.75 -19.66 -26.42
C PHE A 223 -24.15 -18.93 -27.70
N SER A 224 -23.22 -18.83 -28.65
CA SER A 224 -23.40 -18.12 -29.92
C SER A 224 -24.00 -18.98 -31.04
N THR A 225 -24.12 -20.30 -30.83
CA THR A 225 -24.72 -21.19 -31.82
C THR A 225 -26.24 -21.06 -31.80
N SER A 226 -26.84 -20.88 -32.99
CA SER A 226 -28.28 -20.85 -33.20
C SER A 226 -28.92 -22.12 -32.66
N VAL A 227 -29.72 -22.02 -31.60
CA VAL A 227 -30.45 -23.18 -31.09
C VAL A 227 -31.95 -23.04 -31.35
N ALA A 228 -32.52 -24.08 -31.98
CA ALA A 228 -33.95 -24.27 -32.09
C ALA A 228 -34.51 -24.86 -30.77
N GLY A 229 -35.58 -24.27 -30.24
CA GLY A 229 -36.26 -24.73 -29.03
C GLY A 229 -35.83 -24.05 -27.72
N ASN A 230 -36.20 -24.67 -26.60
CA ASN A 230 -35.87 -24.20 -25.25
C ASN A 230 -34.48 -24.69 -24.84
N ILE A 231 -33.50 -23.79 -24.75
CA ILE A 231 -32.30 -24.04 -23.96
C ILE A 231 -32.44 -23.34 -22.62
N GLY A 232 -32.71 -24.14 -21.59
CA GLY A 232 -32.60 -23.68 -20.22
C GLY A 232 -31.14 -23.43 -19.86
N GLY A 233 -30.74 -22.17 -19.77
CA GLY A 233 -29.76 -21.74 -18.77
C GLY A 233 -30.51 -21.43 -17.48
N LEU A 234 -30.01 -21.79 -16.31
CA LEU A 234 -30.57 -21.25 -15.07
C LEU A 234 -30.21 -19.75 -15.03
N SER A 235 -31.19 -18.85 -14.93
CA SER A 235 -30.93 -17.40 -14.76
C SER A 235 -29.94 -17.21 -13.60
N GLY A 236 -28.74 -16.69 -13.90
CA GLY A 236 -27.70 -16.44 -12.89
C GLY A 236 -26.76 -17.60 -12.55
N ALA A 237 -26.85 -18.78 -13.18
CA ALA A 237 -26.01 -19.95 -12.84
C ALA A 237 -24.75 -20.16 -13.69
N GLY A 238 -24.25 -19.13 -14.36
CA GLY A 238 -22.94 -19.20 -15.01
C GLY A 238 -21.82 -19.21 -13.96
N PRO A 239 -20.74 -20.02 -14.12
CA PRO A 239 -19.57 -19.92 -13.26
C PRO A 239 -19.01 -18.50 -13.36
N GLY A 240 -19.03 -17.76 -12.25
CA GLY A 240 -18.69 -16.34 -12.18
C GLY A 240 -19.85 -15.42 -11.81
N GLY A 241 -21.11 -15.86 -11.97
CA GLY A 241 -22.28 -15.13 -11.46
C GLY A 241 -22.27 -15.12 -9.93
N GLY A 242 -22.32 -13.93 -9.32
CA GLY A 242 -22.60 -13.82 -7.90
C GLY A 242 -23.92 -14.53 -7.61
N SER A 243 -23.84 -15.70 -6.96
CA SER A 243 -24.95 -16.49 -6.41
C SER A 243 -26.24 -16.47 -7.26
N GLY A 244 -26.36 -17.39 -8.21
CA GLY A 244 -27.50 -17.61 -9.11
C GLY A 244 -28.88 -17.92 -8.49
N SER A 245 -29.23 -17.31 -7.35
CA SER A 245 -30.63 -17.13 -6.90
C SER A 245 -30.80 -16.06 -5.81
N GLY A 246 -29.78 -15.27 -5.48
CA GLY A 246 -29.86 -14.28 -4.41
C GLY A 246 -28.80 -13.20 -4.55
N THR A 247 -29.14 -11.98 -4.13
CA THR A 247 -28.26 -10.80 -4.01
C THR A 247 -26.79 -11.19 -3.84
N GLY A 248 -25.97 -11.01 -4.87
CA GLY A 248 -24.54 -11.30 -4.83
C GLY A 248 -23.91 -10.56 -3.66
N GLN A 249 -23.52 -11.29 -2.61
CA GLN A 249 -22.83 -10.71 -1.46
C GLN A 249 -21.52 -10.13 -1.94
N ALA A 250 -21.22 -8.88 -1.55
CA ALA A 250 -19.96 -8.25 -1.90
C ALA A 250 -18.80 -9.04 -1.26
N TYR A 251 -17.90 -9.59 -2.09
CA TYR A 251 -16.67 -10.14 -1.54
C TYR A 251 -15.81 -9.03 -0.96
N ASN A 252 -15.10 -9.35 0.13
CA ASN A 252 -14.15 -8.45 0.78
C ASN A 252 -12.77 -8.58 0.11
N TYR A 253 -12.07 -7.47 -0.11
CA TYR A 253 -10.69 -7.41 -0.63
C TYR A 253 -9.69 -8.31 0.12
N VAL A 254 -9.98 -8.69 1.36
CA VAL A 254 -9.16 -9.63 2.15
C VAL A 254 -9.25 -11.06 1.60
N LEU A 255 -10.39 -11.46 1.03
CA LEU A 255 -10.65 -12.83 0.56
C LEU A 255 -10.36 -12.99 -0.94
N THR A 256 -10.57 -11.93 -1.73
CA THR A 256 -10.30 -11.92 -3.17
C THR A 256 -9.75 -10.56 -3.56
N ARG A 257 -8.81 -10.56 -4.51
CA ARG A 257 -8.17 -9.34 -5.01
C ARG A 257 -8.74 -8.86 -6.35
N HIS A 258 -9.86 -9.40 -6.80
CA HIS A 258 -10.45 -9.06 -8.09
C HIS A 258 -11.98 -9.14 -8.04
N GLY A 259 -12.63 -8.51 -9.02
CA GLY A 259 -14.08 -8.60 -9.22
C GLY A 259 -14.52 -10.01 -9.61
N SER A 260 -15.80 -10.31 -9.35
CA SER A 260 -16.51 -11.44 -9.95
C SER A 260 -17.11 -11.06 -11.31
N GLY A 261 -17.30 -12.06 -12.18
CA GLY A 261 -18.06 -11.90 -13.41
C GLY A 261 -19.55 -11.70 -13.18
N GLY A 262 -20.29 -11.41 -14.25
CA GLY A 262 -21.75 -11.44 -14.29
C GLY A 262 -22.27 -12.81 -14.76
N GLY A 263 -23.52 -13.12 -14.45
CA GLY A 263 -24.21 -14.33 -14.92
C GLY A 263 -24.60 -14.23 -16.39
N SER A 264 -24.70 -15.38 -17.06
CA SER A 264 -25.27 -15.47 -18.41
C SER A 264 -26.78 -15.20 -18.40
N GLY A 265 -27.29 -14.82 -19.57
CA GLY A 265 -28.72 -14.68 -19.84
C GLY A 265 -29.42 -16.02 -20.06
N PHE A 266 -30.66 -15.96 -20.52
CA PHE A 266 -31.54 -17.07 -20.84
C PHE A 266 -32.01 -16.95 -22.29
N CYS A 267 -32.21 -18.04 -23.02
CA CYS A 267 -32.78 -17.99 -24.37
C CYS A 267 -33.80 -19.12 -24.60
N SER A 268 -35.01 -18.75 -24.99
CA SER A 268 -36.05 -19.69 -25.43
C SER A 268 -36.65 -19.22 -26.75
N CYS A 269 -36.64 -20.13 -27.71
CA CYS A 269 -37.11 -19.89 -29.06
C CYS A 269 -38.17 -20.93 -29.41
N ASN A 270 -39.16 -20.54 -30.23
CA ASN A 270 -40.08 -21.50 -30.82
C ASN A 270 -39.34 -22.49 -31.74
N ALA A 271 -39.95 -23.63 -32.06
CA ALA A 271 -39.31 -24.73 -32.80
C ALA A 271 -38.70 -24.34 -34.16
N SER A 272 -39.20 -23.25 -34.79
CA SER A 272 -38.73 -22.70 -36.06
C SER A 272 -37.92 -21.40 -35.91
N SER A 273 -37.55 -21.05 -34.68
CA SER A 273 -36.86 -19.80 -34.34
C SER A 273 -35.47 -20.10 -33.78
N SER A 274 -34.56 -19.14 -33.86
CA SER A 274 -33.24 -19.26 -33.26
C SER A 274 -32.80 -18.00 -32.56
N GLY A 275 -31.96 -18.18 -31.55
CA GLY A 275 -31.38 -17.10 -30.75
C GLY A 275 -30.08 -17.56 -30.10
N SER A 276 -29.46 -16.66 -29.35
CA SER A 276 -28.22 -16.90 -28.62
C SER A 276 -28.38 -16.57 -27.13
N VAL A 277 -27.64 -17.28 -26.29
CA VAL A 277 -27.56 -16.97 -24.85
C VAL A 277 -26.51 -15.90 -24.64
N ALA A 278 -26.91 -14.78 -24.06
CA ALA A 278 -25.99 -13.71 -23.69
C ALA A 278 -24.96 -14.19 -22.65
N GLY A 279 -23.68 -13.91 -22.92
CA GLY A 279 -22.61 -14.04 -21.93
C GLY A 279 -22.61 -12.89 -20.92
N GLY A 280 -22.20 -13.20 -19.69
CA GLY A 280 -22.01 -12.21 -18.62
C GLY A 280 -20.73 -11.41 -18.80
N GLY A 281 -20.71 -10.22 -18.20
CA GLY A 281 -19.55 -9.34 -18.17
C GLY A 281 -18.41 -9.89 -17.31
N LYS A 282 -17.17 -9.55 -17.66
CA LYS A 282 -15.97 -9.98 -16.91
C LYS A 282 -15.79 -9.16 -15.63
N GLY A 283 -15.24 -9.75 -14.56
CA GLY A 283 -14.96 -9.02 -13.32
C GLY A 283 -13.67 -8.19 -13.39
N GLY A 284 -13.66 -6.99 -12.79
CA GLY A 284 -12.50 -6.08 -12.78
C GLY A 284 -11.24 -6.70 -12.17
N GLY A 285 -10.07 -6.26 -12.62
CA GLY A 285 -8.78 -6.79 -12.15
C GLY A 285 -8.33 -6.32 -10.78
N GLY A 286 -7.19 -6.86 -10.33
CA GLY A 286 -6.60 -6.55 -9.02
C GLY A 286 -5.25 -5.86 -9.11
N LEU A 287 -5.11 -4.67 -8.54
CA LEU A 287 -3.81 -4.01 -8.37
C LEU A 287 -3.52 -3.80 -6.89
N THR A 288 -2.40 -4.34 -6.43
CA THR A 288 -1.81 -4.02 -5.15
C THR A 288 -0.48 -3.32 -5.37
N ILE A 289 -0.26 -2.17 -4.71
CA ILE A 289 1.05 -1.51 -4.64
C ILE A 289 1.40 -1.29 -3.17
N GLU A 290 2.54 -1.82 -2.74
CA GLU A 290 3.08 -1.63 -1.40
C GLU A 290 4.42 -0.89 -1.49
N ALA A 291 4.49 0.31 -0.91
CA ALA A 291 5.65 1.18 -0.99
C ALA A 291 6.23 1.50 0.40
N GLY A 292 7.55 1.37 0.55
CA GLY A 292 8.26 1.87 1.73
C GLY A 292 8.27 3.40 1.80
N GLY A 293 8.31 4.06 0.65
CA GLY A 293 8.16 5.52 0.49
C GLY A 293 6.73 5.93 0.15
N ALA A 294 6.57 7.10 -0.46
CA ALA A 294 5.25 7.66 -0.79
C ALA A 294 4.68 7.03 -2.07
N ILE A 295 3.35 6.94 -2.15
CA ILE A 295 2.64 6.64 -3.38
C ILE A 295 1.95 7.92 -3.86
N LEU A 296 2.29 8.36 -5.07
CA LEU A 296 1.70 9.52 -5.73
C LEU A 296 0.98 9.09 -7.02
N VAL A 297 -0.32 9.36 -7.12
CA VAL A 297 -1.12 9.14 -8.32
C VAL A 297 -1.55 10.49 -8.88
N THR A 298 -1.07 10.81 -10.08
CA THR A 298 -1.47 12.00 -10.86
C THR A 298 -2.18 11.65 -12.17
N GLY A 299 -2.02 10.42 -12.64
CA GLY A 299 -2.69 9.87 -13.82
C GLY A 299 -3.90 9.00 -13.47
N ALA A 300 -4.04 7.86 -14.14
CA ALA A 300 -5.23 7.00 -14.05
C ALA A 300 -4.92 5.56 -13.64
N ILE A 301 -5.81 4.94 -12.86
CA ILE A 301 -5.83 3.50 -12.58
C ILE A 301 -7.24 2.97 -12.89
N ASN A 302 -7.33 2.05 -13.84
CA ASN A 302 -8.60 1.49 -14.30
C ASN A 302 -8.66 -0.01 -13.97
N ALA A 303 -9.59 -0.41 -13.11
CA ALA A 303 -9.88 -1.82 -12.80
C ALA A 303 -11.39 -2.09 -12.86
N LYS A 304 -12.07 -1.53 -13.87
CA LYS A 304 -13.53 -1.63 -14.04
C LYS A 304 -13.99 -3.03 -14.47
N GLY A 305 -15.22 -3.36 -14.12
CA GLY A 305 -15.93 -4.52 -14.63
C GLY A 305 -16.32 -4.37 -16.11
N GLY A 306 -16.43 -5.50 -16.80
CA GLY A 306 -16.91 -5.58 -18.18
C GLY A 306 -18.44 -5.62 -18.26
N ASN A 307 -19.00 -5.11 -19.35
CA ASN A 307 -20.44 -5.16 -19.60
C ASN A 307 -20.90 -6.58 -19.95
N GLY A 308 -22.13 -6.92 -19.58
CA GLY A 308 -22.83 -8.07 -20.10
C GLY A 308 -23.16 -7.89 -21.58
N THR A 309 -23.28 -9.00 -22.29
CA THR A 309 -23.73 -8.98 -23.70
C THR A 309 -25.26 -8.93 -23.74
N SER A 310 -25.82 -8.29 -24.76
CA SER A 310 -27.28 -8.29 -24.98
C SER A 310 -27.74 -9.65 -25.50
N GLY A 311 -28.97 -10.02 -25.17
CA GLY A 311 -29.66 -11.15 -25.79
C GLY A 311 -29.85 -10.93 -27.28
N SER A 312 -30.08 -12.01 -28.04
CA SER A 312 -30.36 -11.92 -29.47
C SER A 312 -31.31 -13.01 -29.94
N ILE A 313 -32.26 -12.63 -30.80
CA ILE A 313 -33.13 -13.51 -31.58
C ILE A 313 -32.73 -13.32 -33.04
N ILE A 314 -32.21 -14.38 -33.66
CA ILE A 314 -31.66 -14.36 -35.02
C ILE A 314 -32.77 -14.57 -36.04
N THR A 315 -33.67 -15.53 -35.79
CA THR A 315 -34.84 -15.80 -36.63
C THR A 315 -36.07 -16.13 -35.80
N GLY A 316 -37.24 -15.80 -36.34
CA GLY A 316 -38.54 -16.16 -35.76
C GLY A 316 -38.90 -15.38 -34.49
N THR A 317 -39.55 -16.06 -33.54
CA THR A 317 -40.07 -15.48 -32.30
C THR A 317 -39.54 -16.25 -31.10
N GLY A 318 -39.10 -15.50 -30.09
CA GLY A 318 -38.59 -16.04 -28.84
C GLY A 318 -38.29 -14.92 -27.88
N TYR A 319 -37.64 -15.27 -26.78
CA TYR A 319 -37.15 -14.31 -25.79
C TYR A 319 -35.74 -14.71 -25.36
N SER A 320 -34.83 -13.75 -25.44
CA SER A 320 -33.44 -13.87 -25.04
C SER A 320 -33.13 -12.74 -24.05
N THR A 321 -32.78 -13.10 -22.81
CA THR A 321 -32.48 -12.13 -21.77
C THR A 321 -31.02 -11.69 -21.83
N GLY A 322 -30.75 -10.46 -21.37
CA GLY A 322 -29.40 -9.92 -21.34
C GLY A 322 -28.51 -10.58 -20.28
N GLY A 323 -27.20 -10.62 -20.54
CA GLY A 323 -26.20 -11.07 -19.58
C GLY A 323 -25.96 -10.01 -18.49
N GLY A 324 -25.64 -10.43 -17.27
CA GLY A 324 -25.33 -9.50 -16.19
C GLY A 324 -23.98 -8.83 -16.35
N GLY A 325 -23.82 -7.60 -15.86
CA GLY A 325 -22.54 -6.88 -15.84
C GLY A 325 -21.56 -7.46 -14.82
N GLY A 326 -20.26 -7.46 -15.11
CA GLY A 326 -19.24 -7.88 -14.16
C GLY A 326 -18.99 -6.82 -13.09
N SER A 327 -18.58 -7.22 -11.89
CA SER A 327 -18.25 -6.25 -10.82
C SER A 327 -16.95 -5.51 -11.09
N GLY A 328 -16.77 -4.38 -10.42
CA GLY A 328 -15.49 -3.66 -10.36
C GLY A 328 -14.37 -4.46 -9.68
N GLY A 329 -13.14 -4.01 -9.85
CA GLY A 329 -11.93 -4.64 -9.33
C GLY A 329 -11.42 -4.05 -8.02
N LEU A 330 -10.16 -4.36 -7.70
CA LEU A 330 -9.45 -3.87 -6.51
C LEU A 330 -8.32 -2.93 -6.92
N VAL A 331 -8.24 -1.78 -6.27
CA VAL A 331 -7.03 -0.95 -6.21
C VAL A 331 -6.64 -0.79 -4.74
N LEU A 332 -5.58 -1.48 -4.33
CA LEU A 332 -5.07 -1.47 -2.97
C LEU A 332 -3.69 -0.84 -2.93
N LEU A 333 -3.61 0.33 -2.30
CA LEU A 333 -2.37 1.08 -2.15
C LEU A 333 -1.98 1.08 -0.67
N LYS A 334 -0.75 0.65 -0.38
CA LYS A 334 -0.18 0.64 0.95
C LYS A 334 1.14 1.41 0.95
N SER A 335 1.30 2.34 1.90
CA SER A 335 2.53 3.09 2.07
C SER A 335 2.93 3.18 3.54
N LEU A 336 4.22 3.09 3.84
CA LEU A 336 4.75 3.38 5.18
C LEU A 336 4.82 4.88 5.49
N THR A 337 4.57 5.76 4.51
CA THR A 337 4.68 7.22 4.67
C THR A 337 3.38 7.94 4.32
N SER A 338 2.96 7.90 3.05
CA SER A 338 1.78 8.63 2.57
C SER A 338 1.27 8.10 1.23
N ILE A 339 -0.02 8.30 0.99
CA ILE A 339 -0.67 8.09 -0.30
C ILE A 339 -1.35 9.40 -0.70
N THR A 340 -0.99 9.93 -1.87
CA THR A 340 -1.64 11.11 -2.46
C THR A 340 -2.24 10.75 -3.81
N ILE A 341 -3.55 10.92 -3.94
CA ILE A 341 -4.27 10.87 -5.20
C ILE A 341 -4.62 12.31 -5.55
N SER A 342 -3.94 12.88 -6.55
CA SER A 342 -4.07 14.30 -6.89
C SER A 342 -5.45 14.64 -7.47
N ALA A 343 -5.78 15.93 -7.52
CA ALA A 343 -7.06 16.39 -8.03
C ALA A 343 -7.33 16.05 -9.51
N THR A 344 -6.28 15.82 -10.31
CA THR A 344 -6.42 15.42 -11.71
C THR A 344 -6.43 13.91 -11.91
N ALA A 345 -6.17 13.14 -10.85
CA ALA A 345 -6.09 11.70 -10.95
C ALA A 345 -7.47 11.03 -10.94
N ASN A 346 -7.54 9.90 -11.63
CA ASN A 346 -8.75 9.08 -11.71
C ASN A 346 -8.47 7.64 -11.26
N ILE A 347 -9.25 7.12 -10.32
CA ILE A 347 -9.30 5.69 -10.02
C ILE A 347 -10.69 5.17 -10.36
N ASP A 348 -10.79 4.35 -11.40
CA ASP A 348 -12.06 3.78 -11.90
C ASP A 348 -12.14 2.29 -11.57
N VAL A 349 -12.97 1.96 -10.58
CA VAL A 349 -13.30 0.59 -10.20
C VAL A 349 -14.80 0.32 -10.36
N ARG A 350 -15.49 0.97 -11.29
CA ARG A 350 -16.93 0.77 -11.48
C ARG A 350 -17.30 -0.64 -11.93
N GLY A 351 -18.53 -1.03 -11.62
CA GLY A 351 -19.15 -2.22 -12.20
C GLY A 351 -19.52 -2.02 -13.67
N GLY A 352 -19.61 -3.12 -14.41
CA GLY A 352 -20.09 -3.14 -15.79
C GLY A 352 -21.62 -3.09 -15.89
N ASN A 353 -22.12 -2.63 -17.03
CA ASN A 353 -23.56 -2.59 -17.30
C ASN A 353 -24.10 -3.98 -17.63
N GLY A 354 -25.37 -4.22 -17.33
CA GLY A 354 -26.11 -5.37 -17.86
C GLY A 354 -26.37 -5.22 -19.36
N GLY A 355 -26.47 -6.34 -20.07
CA GLY A 355 -26.88 -6.37 -21.47
C GLY A 355 -28.40 -6.24 -21.62
N ASP A 356 -28.86 -5.82 -22.79
CA ASP A 356 -30.30 -5.65 -23.06
C ASP A 356 -30.98 -7.00 -23.32
N GLY A 357 -32.28 -7.10 -23.01
CA GLY A 357 -33.11 -8.22 -23.45
C GLY A 357 -33.56 -8.05 -24.91
N ALA A 358 -33.80 -9.15 -25.62
CA ALA A 358 -34.27 -9.17 -27.01
C ALA A 358 -35.44 -10.14 -27.21
N GLY A 359 -36.31 -9.84 -28.17
CA GLY A 359 -37.49 -10.66 -28.48
C GLY A 359 -38.76 -10.19 -27.77
N ILE A 360 -39.69 -11.12 -27.53
CA ILE A 360 -40.98 -10.81 -26.89
C ILE A 360 -40.89 -10.99 -25.38
N SER A 361 -41.02 -9.90 -24.63
CA SER A 361 -41.10 -9.92 -23.17
C SER A 361 -39.84 -10.40 -22.42
N SER A 362 -38.64 -10.04 -22.91
CA SER A 362 -37.37 -10.38 -22.23
C SER A 362 -36.91 -9.29 -21.26
N ARG A 363 -36.35 -9.69 -20.11
CA ARG A 363 -35.65 -8.75 -19.22
C ARG A 363 -34.20 -8.52 -19.66
N GLY A 364 -33.69 -7.32 -19.40
CA GLY A 364 -32.26 -7.01 -19.44
C GLY A 364 -31.50 -7.69 -18.30
N GLY A 365 -30.18 -7.77 -18.45
CA GLY A 365 -29.27 -8.22 -17.39
C GLY A 365 -29.14 -7.18 -16.28
N GLY A 366 -28.81 -7.64 -15.08
CA GLY A 366 -28.52 -6.77 -13.93
C GLY A 366 -27.14 -6.13 -14.02
N ALA A 367 -27.00 -4.93 -13.46
CA ALA A 367 -25.74 -4.22 -13.32
C ALA A 367 -24.72 -4.94 -12.42
N GLY A 368 -23.43 -4.82 -12.73
CA GLY A 368 -22.36 -5.22 -11.81
C GLY A 368 -22.18 -4.23 -10.66
N GLY A 369 -21.87 -4.72 -9.46
CA GLY A 369 -21.52 -3.89 -8.31
C GLY A 369 -20.18 -3.17 -8.50
N GLY A 370 -20.04 -1.98 -7.92
CA GLY A 370 -18.77 -1.23 -7.96
C GLY A 370 -17.70 -1.86 -7.07
N GLY A 371 -16.43 -1.69 -7.41
CA GLY A 371 -15.25 -2.32 -6.80
C GLY A 371 -14.75 -1.68 -5.49
N GLN A 372 -13.50 -1.96 -5.12
CA GLN A 372 -12.91 -1.41 -3.88
C GLN A 372 -11.63 -0.63 -4.16
N VAL A 373 -11.51 0.53 -3.52
CA VAL A 373 -10.26 1.29 -3.41
C VAL A 373 -9.87 1.29 -1.95
N VAL A 374 -8.69 0.75 -1.63
CA VAL A 374 -8.22 0.59 -0.25
C VAL A 374 -6.89 1.30 -0.11
N LEU A 375 -6.86 2.35 0.71
CA LEU A 375 -5.66 3.15 0.97
C LEU A 375 -5.23 2.94 2.41
N ILE A 376 -4.01 2.46 2.62
CA ILE A 376 -3.47 2.15 3.94
C ILE A 376 -2.12 2.87 4.08
N SER A 377 -2.09 3.96 4.83
CA SER A 377 -0.86 4.73 5.06
C SER A 377 -1.02 5.66 6.26
N PRO A 378 0.07 6.20 6.83
CA PRO A 378 -0.03 7.21 7.88
C PRO A 378 -0.80 8.46 7.48
N SER A 379 -0.76 8.84 6.20
CA SER A 379 -1.46 10.00 5.66
C SER A 379 -2.00 9.72 4.27
N ASN A 380 -3.33 9.72 4.14
CA ASN A 380 -4.03 9.59 2.87
C ASN A 380 -4.63 10.94 2.46
N ASN A 381 -4.32 11.42 1.26
CA ASN A 381 -4.92 12.62 0.67
C ASN A 381 -5.58 12.28 -0.67
N THR A 382 -6.89 12.44 -0.74
CA THR A 382 -7.71 12.24 -1.94
C THR A 382 -8.50 13.50 -2.31
N SER A 383 -8.09 14.67 -1.81
CA SER A 383 -8.83 15.91 -2.01
C SER A 383 -8.86 16.29 -3.50
N GLY A 384 -10.07 16.46 -4.02
CA GLY A 384 -10.32 16.82 -5.41
C GLY A 384 -10.12 15.69 -6.43
N SER A 385 -9.70 14.49 -6.01
CA SER A 385 -9.52 13.39 -6.96
C SER A 385 -10.85 12.77 -7.38
N THR A 386 -10.85 12.11 -8.54
CA THR A 386 -12.01 11.37 -9.02
C THR A 386 -11.84 9.88 -8.69
N ILE A 387 -12.62 9.38 -7.73
CA ILE A 387 -12.64 7.94 -7.38
C ILE A 387 -14.03 7.39 -7.74
N LEU A 388 -14.10 6.65 -8.85
CA LEU A 388 -15.36 6.14 -9.39
C LEU A 388 -15.65 4.75 -8.84
N LEU A 389 -16.60 4.69 -7.90
CA LEU A 389 -17.03 3.47 -7.22
C LEU A 389 -18.42 3.01 -7.64
N SER A 390 -19.07 3.64 -8.61
CA SER A 390 -20.48 3.34 -8.92
C SER A 390 -20.69 1.91 -9.42
N ALA A 391 -21.87 1.37 -9.16
CA ALA A 391 -22.37 0.21 -9.90
C ALA A 391 -22.54 0.55 -11.39
N GLY A 392 -22.71 -0.48 -12.22
CA GLY A 392 -23.17 -0.33 -13.59
C GLY A 392 -24.65 0.05 -13.68
N ALA A 393 -25.14 0.25 -14.91
CA ALA A 393 -26.56 0.36 -15.21
C ALA A 393 -27.15 -1.00 -15.59
N ASP A 394 -28.41 -1.25 -15.22
CA ASP A 394 -29.13 -2.42 -15.70
C ASP A 394 -29.38 -2.32 -17.21
N GLY A 395 -29.50 -3.48 -17.86
CA GLY A 395 -29.98 -3.55 -19.24
C GLY A 395 -31.43 -3.10 -19.39
N THR A 396 -31.80 -2.80 -20.62
CA THR A 396 -33.17 -2.45 -21.01
C THR A 396 -34.02 -3.72 -21.20
N ASP A 397 -35.29 -3.60 -20.82
CA ASP A 397 -36.29 -4.67 -20.96
C ASP A 397 -37.06 -4.52 -22.27
N THR A 398 -37.39 -5.65 -22.89
CA THR A 398 -38.46 -5.77 -23.89
C THR A 398 -39.74 -6.38 -23.29
N GLY A 399 -39.67 -6.82 -22.02
CA GLY A 399 -40.79 -7.11 -21.11
C GLY A 399 -40.34 -7.96 -19.91
N THR A 400 -41.22 -8.80 -19.33
CA THR A 400 -41.00 -9.34 -17.97
C THR A 400 -41.09 -10.86 -17.82
N ALA A 401 -41.18 -11.62 -18.91
CA ALA A 401 -41.50 -13.05 -18.86
C ALA A 401 -40.41 -13.91 -18.18
N VAL A 402 -39.12 -13.57 -18.37
CA VAL A 402 -37.99 -14.33 -17.80
C VAL A 402 -36.88 -13.41 -17.27
N GLY A 403 -36.20 -13.84 -16.21
CA GLY A 403 -35.12 -13.12 -15.54
C GLY A 403 -33.84 -13.00 -16.37
N GLY A 404 -33.26 -11.80 -16.40
CA GLY A 404 -31.91 -11.56 -16.94
C GLY A 404 -30.79 -12.14 -16.09
N GLY A 405 -29.58 -12.16 -16.64
CA GLY A 405 -28.39 -12.56 -15.90
C GLY A 405 -28.13 -11.60 -14.73
N ALA A 406 -27.80 -12.15 -13.56
CA ALA A 406 -27.43 -11.36 -12.39
C ALA A 406 -26.05 -10.71 -12.57
N GLY A 407 -25.85 -9.50 -12.06
CA GLY A 407 -24.56 -8.84 -12.06
C GLY A 407 -23.58 -9.42 -11.03
N GLY A 408 -22.29 -9.22 -11.27
CA GLY A 408 -21.24 -9.57 -10.31
C GLY A 408 -21.22 -8.65 -9.09
N GLY A 409 -20.64 -9.10 -7.98
CA GLY A 409 -20.48 -8.30 -6.76
C GLY A 409 -19.06 -8.38 -6.19
N PHE A 410 -18.46 -7.22 -5.89
CA PHE A 410 -17.15 -7.09 -5.24
C PHE A 410 -17.03 -5.70 -4.63
N GLY A 411 -17.06 -5.55 -3.30
CA GLY A 411 -17.21 -4.23 -2.66
C GLY A 411 -18.64 -3.67 -2.67
N GLY A 412 -19.31 -3.71 -3.82
CA GLY A 412 -20.75 -3.51 -4.00
C GLY A 412 -21.46 -4.81 -4.41
N ALA A 413 -22.76 -4.89 -4.12
CA ALA A 413 -23.61 -6.01 -4.52
C ALA A 413 -23.96 -5.92 -6.01
N GLY A 414 -24.01 -7.07 -6.68
CA GLY A 414 -24.52 -7.17 -8.05
C GLY A 414 -26.04 -7.03 -8.09
N GLY A 415 -26.55 -6.41 -9.16
CA GLY A 415 -27.97 -6.21 -9.39
C GLY A 415 -28.62 -7.36 -10.14
N GLN A 416 -29.94 -7.41 -10.09
CA GLN A 416 -30.78 -8.25 -10.93
C GLN A 416 -31.97 -7.42 -11.39
N LYS A 417 -32.18 -7.33 -12.71
CA LYS A 417 -33.25 -6.53 -13.27
C LYS A 417 -34.64 -6.99 -12.79
N GLY A 418 -35.35 -6.08 -12.14
CA GLY A 418 -36.64 -6.31 -11.49
C GLY A 418 -36.56 -7.24 -10.26
N GLY A 419 -35.38 -7.28 -9.63
CA GLY A 419 -35.10 -7.81 -8.30
C GLY A 419 -34.32 -6.76 -7.49
N ALA A 420 -33.15 -7.11 -6.97
CA ALA A 420 -32.30 -6.19 -6.22
C ALA A 420 -31.48 -5.25 -7.13
N SER A 421 -31.35 -3.98 -6.77
CA SER A 421 -30.48 -3.04 -7.48
C SER A 421 -29.00 -3.30 -7.12
N ALA A 422 -28.10 -3.09 -8.08
CA ALA A 422 -26.67 -3.11 -7.80
C ALA A 422 -26.29 -1.95 -6.88
N SER A 423 -25.28 -2.15 -6.04
CA SER A 423 -24.75 -1.10 -5.17
C SER A 423 -23.34 -0.67 -5.56
N SER A 424 -23.03 0.57 -5.22
CA SER A 424 -21.68 1.12 -5.35
C SER A 424 -20.69 0.35 -4.49
N GLY A 425 -19.45 0.42 -4.92
CA GLY A 425 -18.27 -0.04 -4.22
C GLY A 425 -17.88 0.81 -3.01
N GLN A 426 -16.66 0.60 -2.54
CA GLN A 426 -16.18 1.19 -1.28
C GLN A 426 -14.83 1.86 -1.44
N LEU A 427 -14.69 3.05 -0.85
CA LEU A 427 -13.40 3.65 -0.53
C LEU A 427 -13.11 3.37 0.95
N ILE A 428 -11.99 2.69 1.21
CA ILE A 428 -11.56 2.33 2.54
C ILE A 428 -10.25 3.07 2.81
N LEU A 429 -10.27 3.98 3.79
CA LEU A 429 -9.10 4.70 4.26
C LEU A 429 -8.68 4.15 5.62
N ARG A 430 -7.44 3.69 5.74
CA ARG A 430 -6.87 3.24 7.01
C ARG A 430 -5.60 4.01 7.30
N ASN A 431 -5.64 4.82 8.35
CA ASN A 431 -4.47 5.49 8.87
C ASN A 431 -3.84 4.63 9.96
N PHE A 432 -2.52 4.52 9.97
CA PHE A 432 -1.78 3.88 11.06
C PHE A 432 -0.63 4.78 11.49
N ILE A 433 -0.24 4.65 12.75
CA ILE A 433 0.94 5.33 13.27
C ILE A 433 2.14 4.44 12.95
N PRO A 434 3.16 4.92 12.22
CA PRO A 434 4.39 4.16 12.05
C PRO A 434 4.98 3.89 13.44
N VAL A 435 5.12 2.62 13.79
CA VAL A 435 5.95 2.21 14.93
C VAL A 435 7.38 2.11 14.41
N GLY A 436 8.16 3.15 14.70
CA GLY A 436 9.59 3.22 14.41
C GLY A 436 10.45 2.61 15.50
#